data_AF-A0A1L9S1M4-F1
#
_entry.id   AF-A0A1L9S1M4-F1
#
_cell.length_a   1.000
_cell.length_b   1.000
_cell.length_c   1.000
_cell.angle_alpha   90.00
_cell.angle_beta   90.00
_cell.angle_gamma   90.00
#
_symmetry.space_group_name_H-M   'P 1'
#
loop_
_entity.id
_entity.type
_entity.pdbx_description
1 polymer ?
#
loop_
_entity_poly.entity_id
_entity_poly.type
_entity_poly.pdbx_seq_one_letter_code
_entity_poly.pdbx_strand_id
1 'polypeptide(L)'
;MSFNNSEYIFRGNRSNNHRFFEEALVYWEMLLSFVADNDAVTVTASGMEESIVLQQVPHPWTGIARDTQFIVKEVGRLVRRERKRVRSRSFTSQADITQAQRAIEQARAFEERLLDLAHPTEAEIVSPGDDDTPVWHLLTMAEVYRCTGLMQLYRAFPDLLRRRLPAQTPSSPLYQTSASMANRDPFLSIDPDPIMDNMTGFLNFESTDDAVPPPSPPPSDAYYDSWLAEFALTTLSRLKTIPLESRTRCLQPFLLVAASSELRLPAPTPSSELNPDTNNPTGISSHAIEVSTTRKFVLGRLTSFLHVLPPKPINVCLLLVREMWKRMDAGESTVYWMDVMIENGWETTMG
;
A
#
# COMPACT_ATOMS: atom_id res chain seq x y z
N MET A 1 7.57 1.22 -57.69
CA MET A 1 7.25 1.96 -56.45
C MET A 1 7.25 0.97 -55.29
N SER A 2 8.42 0.65 -54.72
CA SER A 2 8.54 -0.45 -53.73
C SER A 2 9.64 -0.19 -52.68
N PHE A 3 9.90 1.08 -52.31
CA PHE A 3 11.02 1.42 -51.42
C PHE A 3 10.63 2.07 -50.07
N ASN A 4 9.34 2.29 -49.78
CA ASN A 4 8.96 2.93 -48.51
C ASN A 4 8.60 1.94 -47.39
N ASN A 5 8.27 0.68 -47.67
CA ASN A 5 7.70 -0.19 -46.62
C ASN A 5 8.73 -0.64 -45.56
N SER A 6 10.01 -0.79 -45.91
CA SER A 6 11.05 -1.24 -44.97
C SER A 6 11.47 -0.15 -43.98
N GLU A 7 11.44 1.13 -44.37
CA GLU A 7 11.83 2.23 -43.50
C GLU A 7 10.76 2.53 -42.44
N TYR A 8 9.47 2.41 -42.79
CA TYR A 8 8.35 2.50 -41.83
C TYR A 8 8.36 1.35 -40.81
N ILE A 9 8.60 0.11 -41.25
CA ILE A 9 8.73 -1.05 -40.35
C ILE A 9 9.94 -0.87 -39.42
N PHE A 10 11.07 -0.38 -39.93
CA PHE A 10 12.27 -0.19 -39.12
C PHE A 10 12.14 0.96 -38.11
N ARG A 11 11.45 2.07 -38.47
CA ARG A 11 11.12 3.14 -37.53
C ARG A 11 10.11 2.70 -36.47
N GLY A 12 9.06 1.98 -36.87
CA GLY A 12 8.07 1.42 -35.94
C GLY A 12 8.67 0.41 -34.96
N ASN A 13 9.65 -0.39 -35.40
CA ASN A 13 10.33 -1.33 -34.51
C ASN A 13 11.26 -0.61 -33.51
N ARG A 14 11.90 0.50 -33.92
CA ARG A 14 12.70 1.33 -33.00
C ARG A 14 11.83 2.04 -31.96
N SER A 15 10.66 2.56 -32.34
CA SER A 15 9.73 3.19 -31.38
C SER A 15 9.14 2.17 -30.40
N ASN A 16 8.80 0.96 -30.87
CA ASN A 16 8.30 -0.10 -29.99
C ASN A 16 9.36 -0.59 -29.00
N ASN A 17 10.60 -0.77 -29.46
CA ASN A 17 11.71 -1.12 -28.57
C ASN A 17 11.98 0.00 -27.55
N HIS A 18 11.91 1.27 -27.97
CA HIS A 18 12.09 2.39 -27.07
C HIS A 18 11.03 2.41 -25.96
N ARG A 19 9.74 2.27 -26.31
CA ARG A 19 8.63 2.20 -25.35
C ARG A 19 8.78 1.02 -24.39
N PHE A 20 9.20 -0.15 -24.89
CA PHE A 20 9.49 -1.31 -24.04
C PHE A 20 10.55 -1.01 -22.99
N PHE A 21 11.69 -0.43 -23.39
CA PHE A 21 12.74 -0.07 -22.42
C PHE A 21 12.30 1.04 -21.47
N GLU A 22 11.52 2.01 -21.93
CA GLU A 22 10.97 3.08 -21.10
C GLU A 22 10.07 2.51 -20.00
N GLU A 23 9.14 1.62 -20.33
CA GLU A 23 8.28 0.98 -19.34
C GLU A 23 9.07 0.06 -18.39
N ALA A 24 10.12 -0.61 -18.88
CA ALA A 24 11.00 -1.40 -18.02
C ALA A 24 11.73 -0.51 -17.00
N LEU A 25 12.15 0.69 -17.42
CA LEU A 25 12.75 1.68 -16.53
C LEU A 25 11.76 2.19 -15.48
N VAL A 26 10.48 2.37 -15.81
CA VAL A 26 9.46 2.76 -14.80
C VAL A 26 9.43 1.76 -13.63
N TYR A 27 9.40 0.46 -13.92
CA TYR A 27 9.44 -0.58 -12.90
C TYR A 27 10.74 -0.55 -12.09
N TRP A 28 11.89 -0.44 -12.78
CA TRP A 28 13.19 -0.43 -12.13
C TRP A 28 13.39 0.80 -11.24
N GLU A 29 13.02 1.98 -11.72
CA GLU A 29 13.03 3.23 -10.94
C GLU A 29 12.11 3.15 -9.72
N MET A 30 10.94 2.53 -9.87
CA MET A 30 10.04 2.29 -8.74
C MET A 30 10.77 1.49 -7.65
N LEU A 31 11.42 0.37 -7.97
CA LEU A 31 12.18 -0.39 -6.97
C LEU A 31 13.33 0.43 -6.37
N LEU A 32 14.07 1.18 -7.18
CA LEU A 32 15.18 1.99 -6.71
C LEU A 32 14.76 3.10 -5.76
N SER A 33 13.58 3.68 -5.93
CA SER A 33 13.07 4.76 -5.08
C SER A 33 13.05 4.40 -3.59
N PHE A 34 12.94 3.11 -3.28
CA PHE A 34 12.90 2.61 -1.92
C PHE A 34 14.27 2.27 -1.34
N VAL A 35 15.28 2.00 -2.19
CA VAL A 35 16.57 1.42 -1.76
C VAL A 35 17.77 2.31 -2.03
N ALA A 36 17.69 3.22 -2.99
CA ALA A 36 18.82 4.08 -3.38
C ALA A 36 18.61 5.53 -2.94
N ASP A 37 19.71 6.18 -2.53
CA ASP A 37 19.75 7.60 -2.23
C ASP A 37 20.18 8.35 -3.48
N ASN A 38 19.24 8.72 -4.35
CA ASN A 38 19.56 9.59 -5.47
C ASN A 38 18.36 10.45 -5.87
N ASP A 39 18.51 11.76 -5.69
CA ASP A 39 17.81 12.76 -6.50
C ASP A 39 18.32 12.78 -7.96
N ALA A 40 19.38 12.01 -8.26
CA ALA A 40 20.02 11.92 -9.57
C ALA A 40 19.31 11.03 -10.61
N VAL A 41 18.31 10.22 -10.21
CA VAL A 41 17.53 9.41 -11.16
C VAL A 41 16.21 10.14 -11.43
N THR A 42 16.30 11.29 -12.10
CA THR A 42 15.15 11.91 -12.77
C THR A 42 15.32 11.67 -14.26
N VAL A 43 14.90 10.50 -14.74
CA VAL A 43 14.50 10.42 -16.14
C VAL A 43 13.16 11.11 -16.20
N THR A 44 13.16 12.36 -16.65
CA THR A 44 11.93 13.06 -17.04
C THR A 44 11.34 12.27 -18.19
N ALA A 45 10.41 11.36 -17.91
CA ALA A 45 9.54 10.79 -18.94
C ALA A 45 8.74 11.95 -19.52
N SER A 46 9.19 12.45 -20.66
CA SER A 46 8.50 13.44 -21.45
C SER A 46 7.25 12.80 -22.05
N GLY A 47 6.08 13.37 -21.74
CA GLY A 47 4.85 13.10 -22.47
C GLY A 47 4.01 11.97 -21.88
N MET A 48 3.01 12.36 -21.09
CA MET A 48 1.78 11.59 -20.97
C MET A 48 1.03 11.72 -22.30
N GLU A 49 1.47 10.99 -23.32
CA GLU A 49 0.68 10.87 -24.54
C GLU A 49 -0.48 9.91 -24.22
N GLU A 50 -1.65 10.50 -23.95
CA GLU A 50 -2.94 9.81 -24.01
C GLU A 50 -3.19 9.38 -25.46
N SER A 51 -2.48 8.33 -25.88
CA SER A 51 -2.88 7.53 -26.99
C SER A 51 -4.14 6.80 -26.55
N ILE A 52 -5.30 7.20 -27.07
CA ILE A 52 -6.58 6.48 -26.92
C ILE A 52 -6.42 5.11 -27.59
N VAL A 53 -5.81 4.14 -26.90
CA VAL A 53 -5.72 2.76 -27.36
C VAL A 53 -6.96 2.05 -26.83
N LEU A 54 -7.83 1.60 -27.73
CA LEU A 54 -9.04 0.85 -27.38
C LEU A 54 -8.75 -0.48 -26.68
N GLN A 55 -7.51 -0.97 -26.75
CA GLN A 55 -7.05 -2.20 -26.11
C GLN A 55 -5.60 -2.08 -25.65
N GLN A 56 -5.34 -2.25 -24.35
CA GLN A 56 -4.00 -2.15 -23.78
C GLN A 56 -3.26 -3.49 -23.89
N VAL A 57 -2.08 -3.48 -24.50
CA VAL A 57 -1.18 -4.63 -24.50
C VAL A 57 -0.36 -4.59 -23.21
N PRO A 58 -0.42 -5.63 -22.36
CA PRO A 58 0.38 -5.66 -21.14
C PRO A 58 1.88 -5.69 -21.45
N HIS A 59 2.63 -4.93 -20.68
CA HIS A 59 4.08 -4.93 -20.76
C HIS A 59 4.68 -5.89 -19.71
N PRO A 60 5.82 -6.58 -19.95
CA PRO A 60 6.29 -7.65 -19.05
C PRO A 60 6.61 -7.25 -17.61
N TRP A 61 6.99 -5.99 -17.37
CA TRP A 61 7.36 -5.50 -16.02
C TRP A 61 6.31 -4.60 -15.38
N THR A 62 5.69 -3.73 -16.17
CA THR A 62 4.65 -2.80 -15.72
C THR A 62 3.26 -3.45 -15.79
N GLY A 63 3.08 -4.52 -16.57
CA GLY A 63 1.78 -5.13 -16.82
C GLY A 63 0.84 -4.09 -17.41
N ILE A 64 -0.25 -3.86 -16.69
CA ILE A 64 -1.22 -2.78 -16.92
C ILE A 64 -1.09 -1.65 -15.88
N ALA A 65 -0.12 -1.76 -14.98
CA ALA A 65 0.02 -0.95 -13.78
C ALA A 65 1.07 0.17 -13.92
N ARG A 66 1.40 0.60 -15.14
CA ARG A 66 2.46 1.61 -15.39
C ARG A 66 2.25 2.86 -14.54
N ASP A 67 1.04 3.41 -14.54
CA ASP A 67 0.72 4.64 -13.82
C ASP A 67 0.71 4.44 -12.31
N THR A 68 0.19 3.30 -11.84
CA THR A 68 0.28 2.88 -10.44
C THR A 68 1.73 2.78 -9.99
N GLN A 69 2.59 2.08 -10.75
CA GLN A 69 4.01 1.93 -10.44
C GLN A 69 4.75 3.27 -10.46
N PHE A 70 4.40 4.16 -11.39
CA PHE A 70 4.95 5.53 -11.43
C PHE A 70 4.59 6.32 -10.16
N ILE A 71 3.35 6.24 -9.69
CA ILE A 71 2.97 6.93 -8.44
C ILE A 71 3.64 6.25 -7.23
N VAL A 72 3.70 4.91 -7.20
CA VAL A 72 4.40 4.16 -6.14
C VAL A 72 5.89 4.51 -6.08
N LYS A 73 6.54 4.81 -7.22
CA LYS A 73 7.90 5.36 -7.26
C LYS A 73 7.99 6.67 -6.48
N GLU A 74 7.11 7.62 -6.79
CA GLU A 74 7.12 8.94 -6.13
C GLU A 74 6.79 8.83 -4.63
N VAL A 75 5.88 7.91 -4.27
CA VAL A 75 5.63 7.53 -2.87
C VAL A 75 6.90 7.00 -2.21
N GLY A 76 7.62 6.07 -2.84
CA GLY A 76 8.86 5.51 -2.31
C GLY A 76 9.92 6.58 -2.04
N ARG A 77 10.13 7.50 -3.00
CA ARG A 77 11.05 8.63 -2.82
C ARG A 77 10.63 9.52 -1.66
N LEU A 78 9.34 9.88 -1.59
CA LEU A 78 8.80 10.74 -0.55
C LEU A 78 8.98 10.11 0.84
N VAL A 79 8.56 8.86 1.01
CA VAL A 79 8.65 8.14 2.28
C VAL A 79 10.10 7.97 2.70
N ARG A 80 10.98 7.51 1.80
CA ARG A 80 12.40 7.33 2.13
C ARG A 80 13.06 8.63 2.58
N ARG A 81 12.80 9.74 1.87
CA ARG A 81 13.29 11.08 2.23
C ARG A 81 12.76 11.53 3.59
N GLU A 82 11.48 11.30 3.86
CA GLU A 82 10.84 11.61 5.14
C GLU A 82 11.48 10.84 6.30
N ARG A 83 11.60 9.51 6.18
CA ARG A 83 12.21 8.66 7.21
C ARG A 83 13.66 9.08 7.49
N LYS A 84 14.45 9.34 6.44
CA LYS A 84 15.83 9.83 6.59
C LYS A 84 15.88 11.18 7.31
N ARG A 85 15.01 12.12 6.94
CA ARG A 85 14.95 13.43 7.60
C ARG A 85 14.64 13.27 9.08
N VAL A 86 13.59 12.53 9.43
CA VAL A 86 13.17 12.34 10.83
C VAL A 86 14.27 11.68 11.67
N ARG A 87 15.01 10.71 11.10
CA ARG A 87 16.10 10.01 11.79
C ARG A 87 17.40 10.82 11.94
N SER A 88 17.69 11.69 10.98
CA SER A 88 18.91 12.54 10.99
C SER A 88 18.69 13.88 11.70
N ARG A 89 17.46 14.19 12.09
CA ARG A 89 17.10 15.45 12.75
C ARG A 89 17.65 15.50 14.17
N SER A 90 18.33 16.60 14.50
CA SER A 90 18.79 16.93 15.85
C SER A 90 17.85 17.89 16.59
N PHE A 91 17.49 19.01 15.94
CA PHE A 91 16.64 20.06 16.51
C PHE A 91 15.44 20.35 15.61
N THR A 92 14.39 20.94 16.18
CA THR A 92 13.22 21.43 15.42
C THR A 92 13.47 22.87 14.98
N SER A 93 13.45 23.15 13.68
CA SER A 93 13.47 24.50 13.12
C SER A 93 12.22 24.83 12.30
N GLN A 94 12.01 26.11 12.00
CA GLN A 94 10.91 26.53 11.12
C GLN A 94 11.04 25.93 9.71
N ALA A 95 12.26 25.79 9.20
CA ALA A 95 12.52 25.15 7.91
C ALA A 95 12.11 23.67 7.93
N ASP A 96 12.37 22.96 9.03
CA ASP A 96 11.99 21.55 9.19
C ASP A 96 10.46 21.39 9.22
N ILE A 97 9.76 22.28 9.94
CA ILE A 97 8.30 22.29 9.99
C ILE A 97 7.73 22.51 8.59
N THR A 98 8.24 23.49 7.86
CA THR A 98 7.80 23.77 6.49
C THR A 98 8.10 22.60 5.55
N GLN A 99 9.24 21.92 5.70
CA GLN A 99 9.56 20.74 4.90
C GLN A 99 8.61 19.57 5.22
N ALA A 100 8.29 19.35 6.49
CA ALA A 100 7.32 18.34 6.91
C ALA A 100 5.92 18.62 6.35
N GLN A 101 5.48 19.88 6.42
CA GLN A 101 4.19 20.31 5.84
C GLN A 101 4.12 20.05 4.34
N ARG A 102 5.17 20.40 3.58
CA ARG A 102 5.25 20.11 2.14
C ARG A 102 5.22 18.60 1.87
N ALA A 103 5.89 17.79 2.69
CA ALA A 103 5.89 16.34 2.53
C ALA A 103 4.48 15.75 2.75
N ILE A 104 3.74 16.23 3.75
CA ILE A 104 2.35 15.84 4.02
C ILE A 104 1.43 16.23 2.85
N GLU A 105 1.60 17.42 2.28
CA GLU A 105 0.81 17.87 1.14
C GLU A 105 1.09 17.03 -0.12
N GLN A 106 2.36 16.70 -0.38
CA GLN A 106 2.73 15.76 -1.44
C GLN A 106 2.14 14.37 -1.20
N ALA A 107 2.18 13.88 0.04
CA ALA A 107 1.59 12.60 0.41
C ALA A 107 0.09 12.56 0.13
N ARG A 108 -0.64 13.64 0.44
CA ARG A 108 -2.09 13.75 0.15
C ARG A 108 -2.36 13.72 -1.36
N ALA A 109 -1.58 14.44 -2.16
CA ALA A 109 -1.74 14.42 -3.61
C ALA A 109 -1.49 13.02 -4.20
N PHE A 110 -0.52 12.26 -3.67
CA PHE A 110 -0.29 10.88 -4.10
C PHE A 110 -1.37 9.92 -3.61
N GLU A 111 -1.90 10.11 -2.39
CA GLU A 111 -3.05 9.36 -1.88
C GLU A 111 -4.25 9.53 -2.81
N GLU A 112 -4.64 10.77 -3.12
CA GLU A 112 -5.77 11.07 -4.04
C GLU A 112 -5.56 10.41 -5.41
N ARG A 113 -4.37 10.57 -6.00
CA ARG A 113 -4.06 9.92 -7.29
C ARG A 113 -4.12 8.39 -7.24
N LEU A 114 -3.67 7.75 -6.16
CA LEU A 114 -3.77 6.28 -6.00
C LEU A 114 -5.21 5.81 -5.73
N LEU A 115 -6.06 6.66 -5.16
CA LEU A 115 -7.47 6.38 -4.94
C LEU A 115 -8.29 6.54 -6.23
N ASP A 116 -7.95 7.51 -7.06
CA ASP A 116 -8.65 7.82 -8.31
C ASP A 116 -8.26 6.91 -9.48
N LEU A 117 -7.17 6.13 -9.35
CA LEU A 117 -6.74 5.19 -10.37
C LEU A 117 -7.77 4.06 -10.56
N ALA A 118 -8.49 4.12 -11.68
CA ALA A 118 -9.29 3.00 -12.18
C ALA A 118 -8.41 2.06 -13.01
N HIS A 119 -8.28 0.81 -12.58
CA HIS A 119 -7.66 -0.21 -13.42
C HIS A 119 -8.63 -0.61 -14.55
N PRO A 120 -8.13 -0.83 -15.78
CA PRO A 120 -8.96 -1.23 -16.91
C PRO A 120 -9.69 -2.56 -16.61
N THR A 121 -10.84 -2.74 -17.23
CA THR A 121 -11.58 -4.01 -17.13
C THR A 121 -10.87 -5.11 -17.93
N GLU A 122 -11.12 -6.38 -17.59
CA GLU A 122 -10.49 -7.52 -18.28
C GLU A 122 -10.75 -7.51 -19.80
N ALA A 123 -11.89 -6.97 -20.25
CA ALA A 123 -12.25 -6.86 -21.67
C ALA A 123 -11.42 -5.82 -22.45
N GLU A 124 -10.83 -4.84 -21.76
CA GLU A 124 -10.01 -3.77 -22.35
C GLU A 124 -8.54 -4.19 -22.50
N ILE A 125 -8.17 -5.36 -21.99
CA ILE A 125 -6.79 -5.83 -21.96
C ILE A 125 -6.60 -6.94 -22.99
N VAL A 126 -5.58 -6.79 -23.84
CA VAL A 126 -5.19 -7.85 -24.76
C VAL A 126 -4.58 -9.01 -23.97
N SER A 127 -5.15 -10.20 -24.13
CA SER A 127 -4.57 -11.40 -23.50
C SER A 127 -3.14 -11.62 -23.98
N PRO A 128 -2.17 -11.82 -23.07
CA PRO A 128 -0.77 -12.05 -23.45
C PRO A 128 -0.55 -13.41 -24.14
N GLY A 129 -1.56 -14.30 -24.17
CA GLY A 129 -1.43 -15.66 -24.72
C GLY A 129 -0.55 -16.58 -23.87
N ASP A 130 -0.29 -16.20 -22.62
CA ASP A 130 0.47 -16.98 -21.65
C ASP A 130 -0.47 -17.62 -20.62
N ASP A 131 -0.61 -18.93 -20.67
CA ASP A 131 -1.45 -19.70 -19.73
C ASP A 131 -0.94 -19.59 -18.28
N ASP A 132 0.36 -19.36 -18.08
CA ASP A 132 0.94 -19.14 -16.76
C ASP A 132 0.66 -17.72 -16.24
N THR A 133 0.30 -16.78 -17.12
CA THR A 133 0.08 -15.36 -16.79
C THR A 133 -1.20 -14.80 -17.43
N PRO A 134 -2.38 -15.32 -17.08
CA PRO A 134 -3.65 -14.76 -17.52
C PRO A 134 -3.84 -13.30 -17.07
N VAL A 135 -4.73 -12.58 -17.75
CA VAL A 135 -4.99 -11.15 -17.53
C VAL A 135 -5.34 -10.85 -16.06
N TRP A 136 -6.10 -11.72 -15.40
CA TRP A 136 -6.45 -11.53 -13.99
C TRP A 136 -5.23 -11.53 -13.04
N HIS A 137 -4.11 -12.21 -13.38
CA HIS A 137 -2.86 -12.07 -12.61
C HIS A 137 -2.36 -10.63 -12.66
N LEU A 138 -2.42 -10.00 -13.84
CA LEU A 138 -1.94 -8.64 -14.06
C LEU A 138 -2.83 -7.61 -13.37
N LEU A 139 -4.15 -7.78 -13.44
CA LEU A 139 -5.12 -6.99 -12.67
C LEU A 139 -4.88 -7.08 -11.16
N THR A 140 -4.65 -8.31 -10.68
CA THR A 140 -4.34 -8.54 -9.26
C THR A 140 -3.04 -7.86 -8.87
N MET A 141 -1.99 -7.96 -9.68
CA MET A 141 -0.72 -7.27 -9.43
C MET A 141 -0.88 -5.76 -9.39
N ALA A 142 -1.65 -5.18 -10.31
CA ALA A 142 -1.91 -3.75 -10.38
C ALA A 142 -2.58 -3.24 -9.10
N GLU A 143 -3.60 -3.96 -8.62
CA GLU A 143 -4.28 -3.64 -7.37
C GLU A 143 -3.36 -3.78 -6.15
N VAL A 144 -2.54 -4.83 -6.11
CA VAL A 144 -1.60 -5.03 -5.00
C VAL A 144 -0.53 -3.92 -4.98
N TYR A 145 -0.05 -3.43 -6.14
CA TYR A 145 0.83 -2.24 -6.20
C TYR A 145 0.13 -1.00 -5.64
N ARG A 146 -1.12 -0.75 -6.06
CA ARG A 146 -1.91 0.40 -5.61
C ARG A 146 -2.08 0.39 -4.09
N CYS A 147 -2.52 -0.75 -3.54
CA CYS A 147 -2.66 -0.95 -2.10
C CYS A 147 -1.32 -0.82 -1.36
N THR A 148 -0.24 -1.33 -1.93
CA THR A 148 1.10 -1.21 -1.34
C THR A 148 1.53 0.25 -1.23
N GLY A 149 1.31 1.06 -2.27
CA GLY A 149 1.57 2.51 -2.24
C GLY A 149 0.81 3.22 -1.12
N LEU A 150 -0.50 2.97 -1.03
CA LEU A 150 -1.35 3.53 0.04
C LEU A 150 -0.87 3.12 1.43
N MET A 151 -0.54 1.83 1.61
CA MET A 151 -0.02 1.30 2.87
C MET A 151 1.29 1.99 3.28
N GLN A 152 2.21 2.24 2.33
CA GLN A 152 3.44 2.98 2.63
C GLN A 152 3.16 4.42 3.04
N LEU A 153 2.22 5.10 2.37
CA LEU A 153 1.79 6.46 2.72
C LEU A 153 1.19 6.51 4.12
N TYR A 154 0.24 5.63 4.44
CA TYR A 154 -0.43 5.64 5.73
C TYR A 154 0.51 5.33 6.91
N ARG A 155 1.49 4.45 6.72
CA ARG A 155 2.48 4.14 7.75
C ARG A 155 3.48 5.28 7.96
N ALA A 156 3.84 6.01 6.90
CA ALA A 156 4.80 7.12 6.97
C ALA A 156 4.16 8.47 7.34
N PHE A 157 2.91 8.68 6.96
CA PHE A 157 2.12 9.88 7.16
C PHE A 157 0.75 9.50 7.77
N PRO A 158 0.70 9.16 9.07
CA PRO A 158 -0.49 8.60 9.71
C PRO A 158 -1.70 9.55 9.68
N ASP A 159 -1.48 10.86 9.55
CA ASP A 159 -2.54 11.86 9.49
C ASP A 159 -3.44 11.70 8.26
N LEU A 160 -2.94 11.10 7.17
CA LEU A 160 -3.75 10.76 5.99
C LEU A 160 -4.85 9.76 6.37
N LEU A 161 -4.46 8.68 7.06
CA LEU A 161 -5.40 7.65 7.48
C LEU A 161 -6.35 8.16 8.56
N ARG A 162 -5.82 8.91 9.55
CA ARG A 162 -6.62 9.52 10.64
C ARG A 162 -7.72 10.44 10.11
N ARG A 163 -7.44 11.18 9.04
CA ARG A 163 -8.42 12.05 8.37
C ARG A 163 -9.56 11.25 7.71
N ARG A 164 -9.25 10.09 7.11
CA ARG A 164 -10.26 9.24 6.43
C ARG A 164 -11.06 8.37 7.40
N LEU A 165 -10.45 8.00 8.53
CA LEU A 165 -11.05 7.18 9.59
C LEU A 165 -11.07 7.98 10.89
N PRO A 166 -11.95 9.00 11.01
CA PRO A 166 -12.22 9.62 12.30
C PRO A 166 -12.78 8.54 13.22
N ALA A 167 -12.31 8.49 14.48
CA ALA A 167 -12.86 7.56 15.46
C ALA A 167 -14.38 7.63 15.44
N GLN A 168 -15.04 6.47 15.36
CA GLN A 168 -16.46 6.42 15.65
C GLN A 168 -16.64 6.93 17.07
N THR A 169 -17.27 8.11 17.20
CA THR A 169 -17.89 8.51 18.46
C THR A 169 -18.78 7.35 18.90
N PRO A 170 -18.69 6.85 20.15
CA PRO A 170 -19.70 5.93 20.65
C PRO A 170 -21.04 6.67 20.62
N SER A 171 -21.79 6.48 19.55
CA SER A 171 -23.16 6.95 19.43
C SER A 171 -23.96 6.33 20.56
N SER A 172 -24.64 7.18 21.32
CA SER A 172 -25.56 6.84 22.40
C SER A 172 -26.39 5.59 22.09
N PRO A 173 -26.60 4.68 23.05
CA PRO A 173 -27.30 3.43 22.81
C PRO A 173 -28.80 3.72 22.70
N LEU A 174 -29.33 3.88 21.49
CA LEU A 174 -30.76 3.82 21.27
C LEU A 174 -31.06 3.00 20.00
N TYR A 175 -31.62 1.83 20.26
CA TYR A 175 -32.23 0.85 19.36
C TYR A 175 -31.31 0.05 18.44
N GLN A 176 -30.97 -1.14 18.94
CA GLN A 176 -30.74 -2.32 18.12
C GLN A 176 -31.90 -2.49 17.14
N THR A 177 -31.60 -2.33 15.85
CA THR A 177 -32.32 -3.08 14.82
C THR A 177 -31.26 -3.88 14.06
N SER A 178 -31.31 -5.19 14.29
CA SER A 178 -30.55 -6.21 13.58
C SER A 178 -30.89 -6.21 12.09
N ALA A 179 -29.91 -5.97 11.21
CA ALA A 179 -29.66 -6.72 9.97
C ALA A 179 -28.62 -6.03 9.07
N SER A 180 -27.71 -6.84 8.50
CA SER A 180 -26.90 -6.58 7.30
C SER A 180 -25.62 -5.75 7.43
N MET A 181 -24.65 -6.24 8.22
CA MET A 181 -23.21 -6.04 7.93
C MET A 181 -22.73 -7.10 6.94
N ALA A 182 -23.16 -6.97 5.69
CA ALA A 182 -22.51 -7.58 4.56
C ALA A 182 -22.72 -6.61 3.40
N ASN A 183 -21.64 -6.20 2.74
CA ASN A 183 -21.65 -5.42 1.51
C ASN A 183 -21.79 -3.88 1.62
N ARG A 184 -20.85 -3.22 2.34
CA ARG A 184 -20.50 -1.83 2.04
C ARG A 184 -19.04 -1.76 1.63
N ASP A 185 -18.82 -1.63 0.33
CA ASP A 185 -17.52 -1.32 -0.26
C ASP A 185 -17.23 0.18 -0.01
N PRO A 186 -16.15 0.57 0.68
CA PRO A 186 -15.88 1.97 1.05
C PRO A 186 -15.52 2.90 -0.12
N PHE A 187 -15.47 2.40 -1.36
CA PHE A 187 -14.95 3.12 -2.52
C PHE A 187 -16.01 3.54 -3.54
N LEU A 188 -17.30 3.23 -3.34
CA LEU A 188 -18.38 3.56 -4.29
C LEU A 188 -19.59 4.19 -3.59
N SER A 189 -19.50 5.48 -3.28
CA SER A 189 -20.68 6.31 -3.02
C SER A 189 -20.53 7.63 -3.74
N ILE A 190 -21.24 7.78 -4.86
CA ILE A 190 -21.50 9.08 -5.51
C ILE A 190 -22.80 9.60 -4.87
N ASP A 191 -22.71 10.62 -4.03
CA ASP A 191 -23.88 11.35 -3.56
C ASP A 191 -24.15 12.54 -4.50
N PRO A 192 -25.36 12.71 -5.05
CA PRO A 192 -25.77 13.95 -5.71
C PRO A 192 -26.34 14.95 -4.69
N ASP A 193 -26.04 16.23 -4.90
CA ASP A 193 -26.33 17.37 -4.01
C ASP A 193 -27.80 17.51 -3.53
N PRO A 194 -28.04 18.14 -2.36
CA PRO A 194 -29.38 18.35 -1.83
C PRO A 194 -29.98 19.70 -2.28
N ILE A 195 -31.20 19.66 -2.83
CA ILE A 195 -32.06 20.82 -3.01
C ILE A 195 -33.28 20.67 -2.09
N MET A 196 -33.45 21.66 -1.20
CA MET A 196 -34.65 22.04 -0.44
C MET A 196 -35.44 20.93 0.27
N ASP A 197 -35.45 20.96 1.60
CA ASP A 197 -36.72 21.27 2.24
C ASP A 197 -36.57 22.01 3.58
N ASN A 198 -37.54 22.89 3.79
CA ASN A 198 -37.54 24.04 4.65
C ASN A 198 -38.28 23.76 5.97
N MET A 199 -38.04 24.63 6.94
CA MET A 199 -39.04 25.07 7.93
C MET A 199 -39.55 24.02 8.94
N THR A 200 -38.86 23.86 10.06
CA THR A 200 -39.49 23.80 11.40
C THR A 200 -38.39 23.81 12.47
N GLY A 201 -38.42 24.83 13.33
CA GLY A 201 -37.50 24.92 14.48
C GLY A 201 -36.84 26.27 14.72
N PHE A 202 -37.31 27.35 14.08
CA PHE A 202 -37.05 28.69 14.61
C PHE A 202 -37.98 28.91 15.82
N LEU A 203 -37.39 29.41 16.91
CA LEU A 203 -37.96 29.76 18.21
C LEU A 203 -37.83 28.69 19.31
N ASN A 204 -36.63 28.61 19.91
CA ASN A 204 -36.49 28.62 21.36
C ASN A 204 -35.12 29.18 21.75
N PHE A 205 -35.13 30.44 22.19
CA PHE A 205 -34.01 31.12 22.82
C PHE A 205 -34.25 31.04 24.33
N GLU A 206 -33.60 30.08 25.00
CA GLU A 206 -33.40 30.11 26.44
C GLU A 206 -31.95 29.77 26.73
N SER A 207 -31.27 30.71 27.37
CA SER A 207 -29.88 30.64 27.78
C SER A 207 -29.73 29.62 28.92
N THR A 208 -29.12 28.47 28.64
CA THR A 208 -28.55 27.58 29.65
C THR A 208 -27.07 27.40 29.36
N ASP A 209 -26.25 27.63 30.39
CA ASP A 209 -24.82 27.32 30.42
C ASP A 209 -24.58 25.83 30.12
N ASP A 210 -24.37 25.49 28.85
CA ASP A 210 -23.91 24.16 28.46
C ASP A 210 -22.39 24.19 28.36
N ALA A 211 -21.76 23.61 29.39
CA ALA A 211 -20.38 23.21 29.35
C ALA A 211 -20.16 22.33 28.12
N VAL A 212 -19.38 22.84 27.15
CA VAL A 212 -18.87 22.05 26.03
C VAL A 212 -18.20 20.80 26.61
N PRO A 213 -18.73 19.58 26.35
CA PRO A 213 -18.04 18.38 26.80
C PRO A 213 -16.65 18.36 26.15
N PRO A 214 -15.59 18.01 26.90
CA PRO A 214 -14.24 17.99 26.36
C PRO A 214 -14.21 17.10 25.11
N PRO A 215 -13.47 17.49 24.05
CA PRO A 215 -13.32 16.64 22.87
C PRO A 215 -12.87 15.25 23.32
N SER A 216 -13.58 14.22 22.87
CA SER A 216 -13.26 12.83 23.20
C SER A 216 -11.80 12.55 22.86
N PRO A 217 -11.10 11.73 23.67
CA PRO A 217 -9.70 11.42 23.42
C PRO A 217 -9.55 10.87 22.00
N PRO A 218 -8.50 11.28 21.27
CA PRO A 218 -8.27 10.77 19.93
C PRO A 218 -8.20 9.23 19.96
N PRO A 219 -8.63 8.55 18.89
CA PRO A 219 -8.50 7.11 18.75
C PRO A 219 -7.07 6.66 19.08
N SER A 220 -6.94 5.55 19.81
CA SER A 220 -5.63 5.01 20.16
C SER A 220 -4.87 4.57 18.91
N ASP A 221 -3.54 4.70 18.91
CA ASP A 221 -2.71 4.25 17.79
C ASP A 221 -2.92 2.75 17.46
N ALA A 222 -3.36 1.95 18.43
CA ALA A 222 -3.75 0.56 18.25
C ALA A 222 -4.93 0.35 17.27
N TYR A 223 -5.87 1.30 17.18
CA TYR A 223 -6.98 1.24 16.21
C TYR A 223 -6.46 1.33 14.78
N TYR A 224 -5.57 2.28 14.51
CA TYR A 224 -4.97 2.48 13.19
C TYR A 224 -4.02 1.34 12.82
N ASP A 225 -3.25 0.82 13.78
CA ASP A 225 -2.42 -0.36 13.57
C ASP A 225 -3.26 -1.60 13.22
N SER A 226 -4.41 -1.80 13.86
CA SER A 226 -5.35 -2.89 13.52
C SER A 226 -5.87 -2.74 12.09
N TRP A 227 -6.27 -1.52 11.71
CA TRP A 227 -6.76 -1.26 10.35
C TRP A 227 -5.69 -1.52 9.29
N LEU A 228 -4.44 -1.07 9.54
CA LEU A 228 -3.32 -1.33 8.63
C LEU A 228 -3.01 -2.82 8.51
N ALA A 229 -3.08 -3.56 9.61
CA ALA A 229 -2.91 -5.01 9.60
C ALA A 229 -3.99 -5.68 8.75
N GLU A 230 -5.28 -5.32 8.91
CA GLU A 230 -6.38 -5.83 8.07
C GLU A 230 -6.22 -5.46 6.60
N PHE A 231 -5.77 -4.25 6.30
CA PHE A 231 -5.49 -3.80 4.95
C PHE A 231 -4.36 -4.60 4.30
N ALA A 232 -3.29 -4.88 5.05
CA ALA A 232 -2.19 -5.73 4.59
C ALA A 232 -2.61 -7.20 4.41
N LEU A 233 -3.41 -7.74 5.33
CA LEU A 233 -3.97 -9.10 5.22
C LEU A 233 -4.82 -9.25 3.95
N THR A 234 -5.69 -8.27 3.68
CA THR A 234 -6.52 -8.24 2.46
C THR A 234 -5.69 -8.09 1.20
N THR A 235 -4.64 -7.27 1.23
CA THR A 235 -3.73 -7.09 0.10
C THR A 235 -2.95 -8.38 -0.20
N LEU A 236 -2.44 -9.05 0.82
CA LEU A 236 -1.69 -10.29 0.68
C LEU A 236 -2.58 -11.50 0.36
N SER A 237 -3.84 -11.50 0.78
CA SER A 237 -4.80 -12.55 0.39
C SER A 237 -5.10 -12.49 -1.11
N ARG A 238 -5.20 -11.29 -1.70
CA ARG A 238 -5.26 -11.09 -3.15
C ARG A 238 -3.98 -11.59 -3.83
N LEU A 239 -2.80 -11.21 -3.35
CA LEU A 239 -1.54 -11.68 -3.93
C LEU A 239 -1.37 -13.22 -3.87
N LYS A 240 -1.90 -13.84 -2.81
CA LYS A 240 -1.86 -15.29 -2.60
C LYS A 240 -2.68 -16.07 -3.62
N THR A 241 -3.69 -15.47 -4.26
CA THR A 241 -4.49 -16.16 -5.30
C THR A 241 -3.66 -16.47 -6.55
N ILE A 242 -2.62 -15.67 -6.82
CA ILE A 242 -1.70 -15.89 -7.93
C ILE A 242 -0.86 -17.16 -7.63
N PRO A 243 -0.80 -18.16 -8.52
CA PRO A 243 0.02 -19.36 -8.34
C PRO A 243 1.52 -19.05 -8.35
N LEU A 244 2.34 -19.98 -7.85
CA LEU A 244 3.81 -19.81 -7.80
C LEU A 244 4.43 -19.85 -9.21
N GLU A 245 3.78 -20.59 -10.09
CA GLU A 245 4.14 -20.83 -11.48
C GLU A 245 3.98 -19.57 -12.35
N SER A 246 3.16 -18.61 -11.90
CA SER A 246 2.94 -17.35 -12.59
C SER A 246 4.24 -16.61 -12.86
N ARG A 247 4.38 -16.08 -14.08
CA ARG A 247 5.58 -15.31 -14.45
C ARG A 247 5.65 -13.95 -13.77
N THR A 248 4.58 -13.51 -13.10
CA THR A 248 4.61 -12.34 -12.21
C THR A 248 5.48 -12.54 -10.97
N ARG A 249 6.01 -13.75 -10.72
CA ARG A 249 6.85 -14.08 -9.55
C ARG A 249 8.03 -13.13 -9.30
N CYS A 250 8.68 -12.58 -10.33
CA CYS A 250 9.77 -11.59 -10.17
C CYS A 250 9.26 -10.23 -9.67
N LEU A 251 7.96 -9.95 -9.80
CA LEU A 251 7.34 -8.68 -9.40
C LEU A 251 6.84 -8.70 -7.93
N GLN A 252 6.72 -9.88 -7.33
CA GLN A 252 6.13 -10.08 -6.01
C GLN A 252 7.05 -9.79 -4.80
N PRO A 253 8.39 -9.96 -4.83
CA PRO A 253 9.22 -9.86 -3.62
C PRO A 253 9.11 -8.51 -2.90
N PHE A 254 9.15 -7.40 -3.64
CA PHE A 254 8.93 -6.06 -3.10
C PHE A 254 7.59 -5.95 -2.35
N LEU A 255 6.50 -6.42 -2.96
CA LEU A 255 5.15 -6.34 -2.40
C LEU A 255 5.03 -7.13 -1.08
N LEU A 256 5.62 -8.33 -1.05
CA LEU A 256 5.67 -9.18 0.14
C LEU A 256 6.43 -8.51 1.29
N VAL A 257 7.59 -7.93 1.00
CA VAL A 257 8.40 -7.23 2.01
C VAL A 257 7.70 -5.97 2.52
N ALA A 258 7.20 -5.13 1.61
CA ALA A 258 6.58 -3.86 1.95
C ALA A 258 5.33 -4.03 2.84
N ALA A 259 4.53 -5.07 2.60
CA ALA A 259 3.36 -5.40 3.41
C ALA A 259 3.70 -6.03 4.77
N SER A 260 4.90 -6.61 4.92
CA SER A 260 5.28 -7.35 6.13
C SER A 260 5.42 -6.46 7.37
N SER A 261 5.58 -5.14 7.20
CA SER A 261 5.64 -4.16 8.31
C SER A 261 4.33 -4.05 9.11
N GLU A 262 3.22 -4.45 8.51
CA GLU A 262 1.87 -4.31 9.07
C GLU A 262 1.37 -5.62 9.72
N LEU A 263 2.06 -6.74 9.50
CA LEU A 263 1.68 -8.05 10.03
C LEU A 263 2.13 -8.21 11.48
N ARG A 264 1.54 -7.45 12.39
CA ARG A 264 1.85 -7.45 13.83
C ARG A 264 0.98 -8.43 14.59
N LEU A 265 1.59 -9.20 15.49
CA LEU A 265 0.82 -10.03 16.40
C LEU A 265 0.23 -9.14 17.51
N PRO A 266 -1.01 -9.41 17.97
CA PRO A 266 -1.57 -8.73 19.13
C PRO A 266 -0.63 -8.85 20.33
N ALA A 267 -0.43 -7.75 21.06
CA ALA A 267 0.38 -7.78 22.27
C ALA A 267 -0.21 -8.79 23.27
N PRO A 268 0.60 -9.65 23.90
CA PRO A 268 0.12 -10.52 24.96
C PRO A 268 -0.36 -9.64 26.12
N THR A 269 -1.66 -9.64 26.38
CA THR A 269 -2.25 -8.92 27.52
C THR A 269 -1.63 -9.45 28.82
N PRO A 270 -0.95 -8.63 29.64
CA PRO A 270 -0.30 -9.08 30.87
C PRO A 270 -1.29 -9.38 32.02
N SER A 271 -2.54 -9.76 31.73
CA SER A 271 -3.61 -9.97 32.73
C SER A 271 -4.06 -11.42 32.88
N SER A 272 -3.24 -12.40 32.51
CA SER A 272 -3.46 -13.80 32.87
C SER A 272 -2.32 -14.33 33.75
N GLU A 273 -1.96 -13.57 34.78
CA GLU A 273 -1.35 -14.18 35.97
C GLU A 273 -2.42 -14.30 37.06
N LEU A 274 -2.65 -15.55 37.45
CA LEU A 274 -3.31 -16.03 38.68
C LEU A 274 -4.85 -15.97 38.74
N ASN A 275 -5.51 -16.83 37.98
CA ASN A 275 -6.74 -17.47 38.47
C ASN A 275 -6.71 -18.97 38.13
N PRO A 276 -6.43 -19.88 39.09
CA PRO A 276 -6.21 -21.31 38.81
C PRO A 276 -7.49 -22.08 38.45
N ASP A 277 -8.67 -21.47 38.50
CA ASP A 277 -9.97 -22.17 38.40
C ASP A 277 -10.76 -21.90 37.10
N THR A 278 -10.13 -21.35 36.06
CA THR A 278 -10.77 -21.28 34.73
C THR A 278 -9.98 -22.07 33.69
N ASN A 279 -10.43 -23.31 33.45
CA ASN A 279 -10.05 -24.14 32.29
C ASN A 279 -10.55 -23.51 30.97
N ASN A 280 -10.20 -22.26 30.70
CA ASN A 280 -10.33 -21.67 29.38
C ASN A 280 -8.94 -21.72 28.76
N PRO A 281 -8.65 -22.66 27.84
CA PRO A 281 -7.38 -22.61 27.12
C PRO A 281 -7.34 -21.26 26.41
N THR A 282 -6.28 -20.50 26.69
CA THR A 282 -5.90 -19.24 26.07
C THR A 282 -6.40 -19.16 24.62
N GLY A 283 -7.54 -18.50 24.43
CA GLY A 283 -8.17 -18.39 23.12
C GLY A 283 -7.28 -17.56 22.22
N ILE A 284 -6.51 -18.22 21.34
CA ILE A 284 -5.70 -17.55 20.33
C ILE A 284 -6.67 -16.68 19.52
N SER A 285 -6.47 -15.36 19.54
CA SER A 285 -7.30 -14.42 18.78
C SER A 285 -7.34 -14.81 17.30
N SER A 286 -8.51 -14.77 16.65
CA SER A 286 -8.66 -15.04 15.21
C SER A 286 -7.68 -14.22 14.38
N HIS A 287 -7.52 -12.94 14.75
CA HIS A 287 -6.57 -12.03 14.12
C HIS A 287 -5.11 -12.53 14.25
N ALA A 288 -4.72 -13.08 15.41
CA ALA A 288 -3.38 -13.65 15.59
C ALA A 288 -3.15 -14.88 14.70
N ILE A 289 -4.19 -15.70 14.48
CA ILE A 289 -4.13 -16.86 13.57
C ILE A 289 -3.96 -16.41 12.12
N GLU A 290 -4.72 -15.39 11.70
CA GLU A 290 -4.66 -14.83 10.35
C GLU A 290 -3.29 -14.19 10.06
N VAL A 291 -2.77 -13.37 10.98
CA VAL A 291 -1.42 -12.80 10.89
C VAL A 291 -0.38 -13.90 10.82
N SER A 292 -0.44 -14.90 11.70
CA SER A 292 0.51 -16.03 11.70
C SER A 292 0.48 -16.84 10.41
N THR A 293 -0.71 -17.07 9.86
CA THR A 293 -0.90 -17.78 8.59
C THR A 293 -0.35 -16.99 7.42
N THR A 294 -0.56 -15.67 7.41
CA THR A 294 -0.06 -14.78 6.37
C THR A 294 1.46 -14.62 6.45
N ARG A 295 2.03 -14.54 7.66
CA ARG A 295 3.48 -14.58 7.87
C ARG A 295 4.11 -15.87 7.30
N LYS A 296 3.48 -17.03 7.54
CA LYS A 296 3.90 -18.31 6.94
C LYS A 296 3.82 -18.29 5.41
N PHE A 297 2.76 -17.71 4.85
CA PHE A 297 2.63 -17.53 3.40
C PHE A 297 3.77 -16.68 2.82
N VAL A 298 4.06 -15.52 3.40
CA VAL A 298 5.14 -14.63 2.94
C VAL A 298 6.49 -15.33 2.95
N LEU A 299 6.86 -15.98 4.07
CA LEU A 299 8.13 -16.70 4.16
C LEU A 299 8.18 -17.89 3.19
N GLY A 300 7.09 -18.66 3.09
CA GLY A 300 7.00 -19.79 2.16
C GLY A 300 7.20 -19.34 0.71
N ARG A 301 6.51 -18.28 0.30
CA ARG A 301 6.58 -17.71 -1.06
C ARG A 301 7.99 -17.20 -1.39
N LEU A 302 8.61 -16.41 -0.49
CA LEU A 302 9.98 -15.93 -0.68
C LEU A 302 10.99 -17.09 -0.70
N THR A 303 10.79 -18.12 0.13
CA THR A 303 11.65 -19.32 0.14
C THR A 303 11.54 -20.07 -1.19
N SER A 304 10.33 -20.24 -1.73
CA SER A 304 10.13 -20.83 -3.06
C SER A 304 10.83 -20.00 -4.16
N PHE A 305 10.82 -18.67 -4.05
CA PHE A 305 11.51 -17.81 -5.01
C PHE A 305 13.03 -17.96 -5.02
N LEU A 306 13.67 -18.42 -3.94
CA LEU A 306 15.12 -18.70 -3.95
C LEU A 306 15.52 -19.72 -5.03
N HIS A 307 14.60 -20.60 -5.44
CA HIS A 307 14.87 -21.65 -6.43
C HIS A 307 14.65 -21.19 -7.88
N VAL A 308 14.02 -20.03 -8.10
CA VAL A 308 13.61 -19.56 -9.43
C VAL A 308 14.03 -18.12 -9.75
N LEU A 309 14.47 -17.35 -8.75
CA LEU A 309 14.97 -15.98 -8.89
C LEU A 309 16.42 -15.88 -8.39
N PRO A 310 17.17 -14.80 -8.71
CA PRO A 310 18.52 -14.59 -8.19
C PRO A 310 18.55 -14.70 -6.64
N PRO A 311 19.38 -15.60 -6.07
CA PRO A 311 19.25 -15.96 -4.65
C PRO A 311 19.70 -14.83 -3.72
N LYS A 312 20.64 -13.98 -4.13
CA LYS A 312 21.21 -12.94 -3.26
C LYS A 312 20.15 -11.90 -2.83
N PRO A 313 19.40 -11.24 -3.74
CA PRO A 313 18.32 -10.34 -3.33
C PRO A 313 17.23 -11.02 -2.50
N ILE A 314 16.81 -12.23 -2.86
CA ILE A 314 15.73 -12.93 -2.14
C ILE A 314 16.15 -13.33 -0.73
N ASN A 315 17.43 -13.71 -0.51
CA ASN A 315 17.96 -13.94 0.83
C ASN A 315 17.88 -12.68 1.70
N VAL A 316 18.18 -11.51 1.14
CA VAL A 316 18.04 -10.23 1.85
C VAL A 316 16.57 -9.95 2.18
N CYS A 317 15.63 -10.20 1.27
CA CYS A 317 14.20 -10.10 1.57
C CYS A 317 13.79 -10.99 2.76
N LEU A 318 14.28 -12.24 2.80
CA LEU A 318 14.03 -13.17 3.91
C LEU A 318 14.62 -12.68 5.23
N LEU A 319 15.85 -12.17 5.22
CA LEU A 319 16.49 -11.58 6.40
C LEU A 319 15.70 -10.39 6.92
N LEU A 320 15.30 -9.49 6.02
CA LEU A 320 14.54 -8.30 6.35
C LEU A 320 13.18 -8.63 6.97
N VAL A 321 12.43 -9.57 6.38
CA VAL A 321 11.13 -10.00 6.92
C VAL A 321 11.27 -10.65 8.30
N ARG A 322 12.27 -11.50 8.49
CA ARG A 322 12.53 -12.16 9.78
C ARG A 322 12.93 -11.16 10.85
N GLU A 323 13.81 -10.21 10.52
CA GLU A 323 14.26 -9.20 11.47
C GLU A 323 13.13 -8.24 11.85
N MET A 324 12.30 -7.82 10.90
CA MET A 324 11.11 -7.01 11.18
C MET A 324 10.19 -7.69 12.21
N TRP A 325 9.81 -8.94 11.97
CA TRP A 325 8.91 -9.64 12.89
C TRP A 325 9.57 -9.95 14.22
N LYS A 326 10.86 -10.27 14.24
CA LYS A 326 11.62 -10.43 15.50
C LYS A 326 11.55 -9.16 16.36
N ARG A 327 11.72 -7.97 15.77
CA ARG A 327 11.62 -6.69 16.49
C ARG A 327 10.19 -6.37 16.93
N MET A 328 9.20 -6.59 16.07
CA MET A 328 7.78 -6.42 16.42
C MET A 328 7.37 -7.32 17.59
N ASP A 329 7.78 -8.59 17.53
CA ASP A 329 7.43 -9.60 18.52
C ASP A 329 8.20 -9.37 19.85
N ALA A 330 9.31 -8.62 19.82
CA ALA A 330 10.00 -8.11 21.01
C ALA A 330 9.33 -6.87 21.63
N GLY A 331 8.26 -6.34 21.01
CA GLY A 331 7.48 -5.20 21.52
C GLY A 331 7.86 -3.84 20.93
N GLU A 332 8.71 -3.79 19.90
CA GLU A 332 9.00 -2.52 19.22
C GLU A 332 7.78 -2.04 18.41
N SER A 333 7.23 -0.88 18.79
CA SER A 333 5.99 -0.35 18.19
C SER A 333 6.18 0.41 16.87
N THR A 334 7.40 0.77 16.50
CA THR A 334 7.67 1.63 15.32
C THR A 334 8.44 0.94 14.21
N VAL A 335 8.49 -0.40 14.23
CA VAL A 335 9.21 -1.20 13.22
C VAL A 335 8.64 -0.96 11.83
N TYR A 336 9.52 -0.60 10.90
CA TYR A 336 9.21 -0.34 9.51
C TYR A 336 10.34 -0.89 8.61
N TRP A 337 9.98 -1.54 7.51
CA TRP A 337 10.94 -2.29 6.69
C TRP A 337 12.08 -1.43 6.14
N MET A 338 11.81 -0.18 5.70
CA MET A 338 12.88 0.66 5.15
C MET A 338 13.89 1.04 6.23
N ASP A 339 13.46 1.25 7.47
CA ASP A 339 14.38 1.58 8.55
C ASP A 339 15.26 0.39 8.91
N VAL A 340 14.66 -0.80 9.04
CA VAL A 340 15.42 -2.04 9.29
C VAL A 340 16.42 -2.28 8.15
N MET A 341 16.01 -2.05 6.90
CA MET A 341 16.90 -2.18 5.74
C MET A 341 18.08 -1.20 5.81
N ILE A 342 17.82 0.09 6.06
CA ILE A 342 18.84 1.15 6.12
C ILE A 342 19.80 0.91 7.29
N GLU A 343 19.29 0.55 8.47
CA GLU A 343 20.10 0.32 9.67
C GLU A 343 21.08 -0.84 9.51
N ASN A 344 20.68 -1.88 8.77
CA ASN A 344 21.50 -3.07 8.57
C ASN A 344 22.35 -3.01 7.27
N GLY A 345 22.23 -1.95 6.46
CA GLY A 345 22.94 -1.85 5.18
C GLY A 345 22.48 -2.93 4.18
N TRP A 346 21.18 -3.26 4.20
CA TRP A 346 20.57 -4.34 3.42
C TRP A 346 19.85 -3.84 2.16
N GLU A 347 20.25 -2.68 1.63
CA GLU A 347 19.67 -2.14 0.41
C GLU A 347 19.90 -3.08 -0.78
N THR A 348 18.81 -3.65 -1.30
CA THR A 348 18.84 -4.56 -2.46
C THR A 348 17.62 -4.33 -3.32
N THR A 349 17.77 -4.44 -4.64
CA THR A 349 16.63 -4.41 -5.57
C THR A 349 15.82 -5.70 -5.41
N MET A 350 14.55 -5.58 -5.00
CA MET A 350 13.66 -6.70 -4.70
C MET A 350 12.87 -7.15 -5.94
N GLY A 351 13.58 -7.53 -7.00
CA GLY A 351 13.03 -7.95 -8.29
C GLY A 351 14.05 -8.67 -9.17
#